data_AF-A0A4U6VF49-F1
#
_entry.id   AF-A0A4U6VF49-F1
#
_cell.length_a   1.000
_cell.length_b   1.000
_cell.length_c   1.000
_cell.angle_alpha   90.00
_cell.angle_beta   90.00
_cell.angle_gamma   90.00
#
_symmetry.space_group_name_H-M   'P 1'
#
loop_
_entity.id
_entity.type
_entity.pdbx_description
1 polymer ?
#
loop_
_entity_poly.entity_id
_entity_poly.type
_entity_poly.pdbx_seq_one_letter_code
_entity_poly.pdbx_strand_id
1 'polypeptide(L)'
;MSLDEVLGQVDLPAPEPIVPKWTFELGKPLVRPELVRKLSTKMYEFHEWYMKRSADERLVFGLRVKPIDFFGEGEKVLWMELKDIYEVYHQDALDISLISAWVLILIQRCRRELYFNVGFMDPSLVNQRQI
;
A
#
# COMPACT_ATOMS: atom_id res chain seq x y z
N MET A 1 36.81 -5.51 -9.37
CA MET A 1 37.16 -4.54 -8.34
C MET A 1 38.65 -4.23 -8.49
N SER A 2 39.01 -2.99 -8.79
CA SER A 2 40.40 -2.58 -9.05
C SER A 2 41.13 -2.21 -7.76
N LEU A 3 42.47 -2.19 -7.79
CA LEU A 3 43.29 -1.77 -6.65
C LEU A 3 42.99 -0.31 -6.25
N ASP A 4 42.72 0.53 -7.24
CA ASP A 4 42.40 1.95 -7.03
C ASP A 4 41.03 2.16 -6.36
N GLU A 5 40.07 1.26 -6.61
CA GLU A 5 38.77 1.23 -5.90
C GLU A 5 38.95 0.86 -4.42
N VAL A 6 39.86 -0.08 -4.11
CA VAL A 6 40.17 -0.48 -2.72
C VAL A 6 40.94 0.62 -1.99
N LEU A 7 41.79 1.36 -2.70
CA LEU A 7 42.59 2.47 -2.16
C LEU A 7 41.81 3.79 -2.08
N GLY A 8 40.55 3.83 -2.52
CA GLY A 8 39.72 5.04 -2.50
C GLY A 8 40.23 6.15 -3.42
N GLN A 9 40.99 5.79 -4.45
CA GLN A 9 41.60 6.71 -5.42
C GLN A 9 40.71 6.99 -6.64
N VAL A 10 39.50 6.39 -6.67
CA VAL A 10 38.49 6.67 -7.68
C VAL A 10 37.68 7.88 -7.22
N ASP A 11 37.65 8.92 -8.06
CA ASP A 11 36.77 10.06 -7.85
C ASP A 11 35.31 9.57 -7.71
N LEU A 12 34.67 9.95 -6.61
CA LEU A 12 33.27 9.60 -6.38
C LEU A 12 32.41 10.20 -7.49
N PRO A 13 31.49 9.43 -8.09
CA PRO A 13 30.52 9.99 -9.01
C PRO A 13 29.77 11.12 -8.31
N ALA A 14 29.53 12.22 -9.03
CA ALA A 14 28.78 13.35 -8.49
C ALA A 14 27.46 12.86 -7.89
N PRO A 15 27.05 13.35 -6.71
CA PRO A 15 25.78 12.94 -6.11
C PRO A 15 24.65 13.16 -7.11
N GLU A 16 23.78 12.16 -7.26
CA GLU A 16 22.59 12.34 -8.08
C GLU A 16 21.78 13.52 -7.54
N PRO A 17 21.24 14.39 -8.42
CA PRO A 17 20.43 15.52 -7.98
C PRO A 17 19.23 14.99 -7.17
N ILE A 18 19.07 15.50 -5.95
CA ILE A 18 17.98 15.12 -5.06
C ILE A 18 16.66 15.57 -5.69
N VAL A 19 15.91 14.64 -6.25
CA VAL A 19 14.56 14.91 -6.77
C VAL A 19 13.62 15.02 -5.59
N PRO A 20 12.89 16.15 -5.42
CA PRO A 20 11.93 16.28 -4.32
C PRO A 20 10.86 15.19 -4.38
N LYS A 21 10.52 14.63 -3.22
CA LYS A 21 9.41 13.68 -3.08
C LYS A 21 8.11 14.36 -3.53
N TRP A 22 7.35 13.68 -4.37
CA TRP A 22 6.02 14.14 -4.79
C TRP A 22 5.11 14.14 -3.57
N THR A 23 4.49 15.26 -3.18
CA THR A 23 3.68 15.34 -1.96
C THR A 23 2.26 14.82 -2.20
N PHE A 24 1.71 14.12 -1.21
CA PHE A 24 0.32 13.67 -1.26
C PHE A 24 -0.63 14.86 -1.10
N GLU A 25 -1.59 14.97 -2.01
CA GLU A 25 -2.71 15.90 -1.94
C GLU A 25 -3.98 15.20 -2.43
N LEU A 26 -5.06 15.32 -1.68
CA LEU A 26 -6.34 14.72 -2.06
C LEU A 26 -6.84 15.34 -3.37
N GLY A 27 -7.33 14.49 -4.28
CA GLY A 27 -7.82 14.93 -5.60
C GLY A 27 -6.70 15.28 -6.59
N LYS A 28 -5.42 15.14 -6.20
CA LYS A 28 -4.27 15.25 -7.10
C LYS A 28 -3.73 13.89 -7.50
N PRO A 29 -3.05 13.79 -8.65
CA PRO A 29 -2.41 12.56 -9.11
C PRO A 29 -1.52 11.90 -8.04
N LEU A 30 -1.61 10.57 -7.94
CA LEU A 30 -0.75 9.76 -7.07
C LEU A 30 0.73 9.80 -7.45
N VAL A 31 1.07 10.26 -8.64
CA VAL A 31 2.45 10.44 -9.11
C VAL A 31 2.52 11.79 -9.83
N ARG A 32 3.73 12.27 -10.12
CA ARG A 32 3.91 13.46 -10.96
C ARG A 32 3.08 13.33 -12.26
N PRO A 33 2.34 14.37 -12.70
CA PRO A 33 1.42 14.29 -13.85
C PRO A 33 2.08 13.73 -15.12
N GLU A 34 3.33 14.10 -15.39
CA GLU A 34 4.14 13.61 -16.50
C GLU A 34 4.44 12.10 -16.46
N LEU A 35 4.37 11.47 -15.28
CA LEU A 35 4.57 10.03 -15.09
C LEU A 35 3.28 9.22 -15.22
N VAL A 36 2.10 9.84 -15.18
CA VAL A 36 0.82 9.13 -15.28
C VAL A 36 0.74 8.35 -16.60
N ARG A 37 1.23 8.92 -17.70
CA ARG A 37 1.30 8.27 -19.02
C ARG A 37 2.30 7.11 -19.09
N LYS A 38 3.20 7.01 -18.11
CA LYS A 38 4.22 5.94 -18.01
C LYS A 38 3.81 4.82 -17.06
N LEU A 39 2.65 4.94 -16.40
CA LEU A 39 2.12 3.86 -15.56
C LEU A 39 1.83 2.62 -16.41
N SER A 40 2.04 1.44 -15.82
CA SER A 40 1.53 0.21 -16.41
C SER A 40 0.00 0.26 -16.50
N THR A 41 -0.61 -0.54 -17.39
CA THR A 41 -2.06 -0.54 -17.59
C THR A 41 -2.83 -0.71 -16.28
N LYS A 42 -2.39 -1.61 -15.39
CA LYS A 42 -3.04 -1.85 -14.10
C LYS A 42 -2.85 -0.72 -13.10
N MET A 43 -1.66 -0.11 -13.08
CA MET A 43 -1.42 1.06 -12.23
C MET A 43 -2.18 2.29 -12.74
N TYR A 44 -2.40 2.41 -14.05
CA TYR A 44 -3.22 3.47 -14.63
C TYR A 44 -4.71 3.28 -14.32
N GLU A 45 -5.26 2.06 -14.49
CA GLU A 45 -6.65 1.74 -14.11
C GLU A 45 -6.91 2.06 -12.62
N PHE A 46 -5.96 1.69 -11.76
CA PHE A 46 -6.07 1.96 -10.34
C PHE A 46 -5.92 3.45 -10.00
N HIS A 47 -5.03 4.16 -10.70
CA HIS A 47 -4.90 5.62 -10.61
C HIS A 47 -6.22 6.33 -10.98
N GLU A 48 -6.85 5.95 -12.08
CA GLU A 48 -8.13 6.52 -12.52
C GLU A 48 -9.26 6.26 -11.51
N TRP A 49 -9.28 5.06 -10.91
CA TRP A 49 -10.21 4.76 -9.83
C TRP A 49 -9.98 5.68 -8.62
N TYR A 50 -8.72 5.88 -8.22
CA TYR A 50 -8.37 6.81 -7.14
C TYR A 50 -8.78 8.24 -7.46
N MET A 51 -8.54 8.74 -8.68
CA MET A 51 -8.89 10.10 -9.09
C MET A 51 -10.40 10.33 -9.00
N LYS A 52 -11.20 9.36 -9.45
CA LYS A 52 -12.66 9.40 -9.30
C LYS A 52 -13.08 9.38 -7.83
N ARG A 53 -12.42 8.55 -7.01
CA ARG A 53 -12.79 8.40 -5.60
C ARG A 53 -12.42 9.61 -4.76
N SER A 54 -11.27 10.22 -5.02
CA SER A 54 -10.76 11.40 -4.31
C SER A 54 -11.49 12.68 -4.71
N ALA A 55 -12.11 12.74 -5.89
CA ALA A 55 -12.95 13.87 -6.31
C ALA A 55 -14.17 14.11 -5.41
N ASP A 56 -14.64 13.08 -4.70
CA ASP A 56 -15.72 13.19 -3.70
C ASP A 56 -15.26 13.85 -2.37
N GLU A 57 -14.01 14.30 -2.27
CA GLU A 57 -13.35 14.79 -1.04
C GLU A 57 -13.38 13.80 0.14
N ARG A 58 -13.64 12.52 -0.14
CA ARG A 58 -13.65 11.45 0.87
C ARG A 58 -12.23 11.00 1.15
N LEU A 59 -11.77 11.19 2.38
CA LEU A 59 -10.44 10.76 2.83
C LEU A 59 -10.31 9.24 2.97
N VAL A 60 -11.42 8.55 3.27
CA VAL A 60 -11.43 7.11 3.57
C VAL A 60 -12.38 6.34 2.66
N PHE A 61 -12.06 5.07 2.44
CA PHE A 61 -12.97 4.10 1.83
C PHE A 61 -13.04 2.83 2.66
N GLY A 62 -14.23 2.23 2.66
CA GLY A 62 -14.53 1.03 3.45
C GLY A 62 -14.39 -0.23 2.62
N LEU A 63 -13.71 -1.23 3.18
CA LEU A 63 -13.62 -2.59 2.67
C LEU A 63 -14.48 -3.48 3.57
N ARG A 64 -15.60 -3.98 3.04
CA ARG A 64 -16.47 -4.90 3.78
C ARG A 64 -15.84 -6.30 3.81
N VAL A 65 -15.68 -6.84 5.01
CA VAL A 65 -15.10 -8.15 5.28
C VAL A 65 -16.22 -9.08 5.74
N LYS A 66 -16.23 -10.33 5.25
CA LYS A 66 -17.21 -11.31 5.71
C LYS A 66 -16.83 -11.76 7.13
N PRO A 67 -17.81 -12.03 8.01
CA PRO A 67 -17.53 -12.51 9.36
C PRO A 67 -16.63 -13.76 9.38
N ILE A 68 -16.82 -14.67 8.42
CA ILE A 68 -16.01 -15.89 8.30
C ILE A 68 -14.51 -15.61 7.99
N ASP A 69 -14.17 -14.45 7.45
CA ASP A 69 -12.79 -14.09 7.06
C ASP A 69 -12.00 -13.42 8.18
N PHE A 70 -12.65 -13.09 9.30
CA PHE A 70 -12.07 -12.26 10.34
C PHE A 70 -12.34 -12.84 11.74
N PHE A 71 -11.36 -12.76 12.65
CA PHE A 71 -11.52 -13.25 14.01
C PHE A 71 -12.30 -12.25 14.89
N GLY A 72 -13.54 -12.61 15.27
CA GLY A 72 -14.43 -11.79 16.10
C GLY A 72 -15.90 -11.95 15.70
N GLU A 73 -16.82 -11.42 16.50
CA GLU A 73 -18.26 -11.43 16.16
C GLU A 73 -18.65 -10.23 15.29
N GLY A 74 -19.51 -10.45 14.30
CA GLY A 74 -20.14 -9.40 13.50
C GLY A 74 -19.52 -9.12 12.12
N GLU A 75 -20.23 -8.31 11.32
CA GLU A 75 -19.68 -7.76 10.08
C GLU A 75 -18.63 -6.69 10.39
N LYS A 76 -17.50 -6.73 9.68
CA LYS A 76 -16.42 -5.74 9.85
C LYS A 76 -16.19 -4.94 8.57
N VAL A 77 -15.96 -3.65 8.73
CA VAL A 77 -15.48 -2.76 7.67
C VAL A 77 -14.06 -2.34 8.03
N LEU A 78 -13.09 -2.63 7.17
CA LEU A 78 -11.77 -2.03 7.26
C LEU A 78 -11.83 -0.66 6.59
N TRP A 79 -11.54 0.38 7.34
CA TRP A 79 -11.40 1.73 6.80
C TRP A 79 -9.95 1.91 6.37
N MET A 80 -9.75 2.38 5.14
CA MET A 80 -8.44 2.68 4.57
C MET A 80 -8.42 4.14 4.11
N GLU A 81 -7.33 4.83 4.38
CA GLU A 81 -7.13 6.18 3.91
C GLU A 81 -6.69 6.17 2.44
N LEU A 82 -7.17 7.12 1.66
CA LEU A 82 -6.68 7.31 0.29
C LEU A 82 -5.19 7.68 0.27
N LYS A 83 -4.66 8.22 1.39
CA LYS A 83 -3.22 8.46 1.58
C LYS A 83 -2.42 7.16 1.57
N ASP A 84 -2.95 6.09 2.14
CA ASP A 84 -2.27 4.78 2.20
C ASP A 84 -1.97 4.26 0.78
N ILE A 85 -2.85 4.54 -0.18
CA ILE A 85 -2.63 4.21 -1.60
C ILE A 85 -1.42 4.97 -2.15
N TYR A 86 -1.30 6.26 -1.85
CA TYR A 86 -0.15 7.05 -2.26
C TYR A 86 1.16 6.49 -1.66
N GLU A 87 1.14 6.05 -0.40
CA GLU A 87 2.32 5.50 0.27
C GLU A 87 2.78 4.20 -0.40
N VAL A 88 1.84 3.35 -0.84
CA VAL A 88 2.13 2.15 -1.63
C VAL A 88 2.76 2.47 -2.98
N TYR A 89 2.23 3.47 -3.70
CA TYR A 89 2.79 3.88 -5.00
C TYR A 89 4.25 4.31 -4.90
N HIS A 90 4.63 4.89 -3.76
CA HIS A 90 5.98 5.39 -3.51
C HIS A 90 6.86 4.42 -2.72
N GLN A 91 6.36 3.22 -2.40
CA GLN A 91 7.08 2.20 -1.63
C GLN A 91 7.60 2.74 -0.29
N ASP A 92 6.82 3.61 0.37
CA ASP A 92 7.27 4.41 1.50
C ASP A 92 6.86 3.80 2.85
N ALA A 93 5.55 3.71 3.08
CA ALA A 93 4.97 3.16 4.28
C ALA A 93 3.83 2.19 3.94
N LEU A 94 3.50 1.33 4.91
CA LEU A 94 2.47 0.32 4.77
C LEU A 94 1.62 0.31 6.04
N ASP A 95 0.39 0.79 5.93
CA ASP A 95 -0.54 0.81 7.05
C ASP A 95 -1.08 -0.59 7.40
N ILE A 96 -1.44 -0.78 8.67
CA ILE A 96 -2.01 -2.05 9.18
C ILE A 96 -3.30 -2.41 8.43
N SER A 97 -4.14 -1.42 8.07
CA SER A 97 -5.38 -1.64 7.33
C SER A 97 -5.13 -2.28 5.96
N LEU A 98 -4.05 -1.88 5.29
CA LEU A 98 -3.66 -2.38 3.98
C LEU A 98 -3.07 -3.78 4.04
N ILE A 99 -2.20 -4.06 5.02
CA ILE A 99 -1.71 -5.41 5.29
C ILE A 99 -2.88 -6.35 5.59
N SER A 100 -3.79 -5.90 6.44
CA SER A 100 -5.00 -6.65 6.81
C SER A 100 -5.85 -6.96 5.57
N ALA A 101 -6.10 -5.97 4.71
CA ALA A 101 -6.84 -6.15 3.47
C ALA A 101 -6.17 -7.17 2.53
N TRP A 102 -4.83 -7.10 2.39
CA TRP A 102 -4.08 -8.05 1.57
C TRP A 102 -4.17 -9.48 2.10
N VAL A 103 -3.99 -9.67 3.41
CA VAL A 103 -4.10 -11.01 4.03
C VAL A 103 -5.50 -11.60 3.86
N LEU A 104 -6.54 -10.78 3.98
CA LEU A 104 -7.91 -11.21 3.73
C LEU A 104 -8.14 -11.67 2.27
N ILE A 105 -7.51 -11.01 1.29
CA ILE A 105 -7.52 -11.47 -0.10
C ILE A 105 -6.82 -12.82 -0.23
N LEU A 106 -5.69 -13.03 0.47
CA LEU A 106 -4.98 -14.31 0.45
C LEU A 106 -5.83 -15.44 1.06
N ILE A 107 -6.53 -15.19 2.16
CA ILE A 107 -7.45 -16.18 2.75
C ILE A 107 -8.57 -16.55 1.77
N GLN A 108 -9.13 -15.55 1.07
CA GLN A 108 -10.12 -15.81 0.02
C GLN A 108 -9.56 -16.67 -1.11
N ARG A 109 -8.27 -16.49 -1.49
CA ARG A 109 -7.59 -17.35 -2.46
C ARG A 109 -7.38 -18.76 -1.93
N CYS A 110 -6.89 -18.92 -0.69
CA CYS A 110 -6.74 -20.22 -0.04
C CYS A 110 -8.03 -21.04 -0.07
N ARG A 111 -9.19 -20.40 0.19
CA ARG A 111 -10.49 -21.08 0.16
C ARG A 111 -10.93 -21.51 -1.24
N ARG A 112 -10.58 -20.76 -2.28
CA ARG A 112 -10.82 -21.19 -3.67
C ARG A 112 -10.05 -22.46 -4.00
N GLU A 113 -8.88 -22.63 -3.38
CA GLU A 113 -8.02 -23.81 -3.47
C GLU A 113 -8.31 -24.86 -2.38
N LEU A 114 -9.46 -24.76 -1.68
CA LEU A 114 -9.91 -25.69 -0.64
C LEU A 114 -9.03 -25.78 0.63
N TYR A 115 -8.20 -24.77 0.89
CA TYR A 115 -7.49 -24.61 2.16
C TYR A 115 -8.34 -23.81 3.15
N PHE A 116 -8.97 -24.51 4.10
CA PHE A 116 -9.90 -23.90 5.07
C PHE A 116 -9.29 -23.65 6.46
N ASN A 117 -8.18 -24.32 6.79
CA ASN A 117 -7.53 -24.23 8.10
C ASN A 117 -6.58 -23.02 8.19
N VAL A 118 -7.01 -21.87 7.68
CA VAL A 118 -6.24 -20.62 7.68
C VAL A 118 -7.16 -19.50 8.16
N GLY A 119 -6.68 -18.68 9.10
CA GLY A 119 -7.40 -17.53 9.64
C GLY A 119 -6.48 -16.32 9.75
N PHE A 120 -7.09 -15.13 9.80
CA PHE A 120 -6.38 -13.88 10.05
C PHE A 120 -6.55 -13.46 11.51
N MET A 121 -5.42 -13.16 12.17
CA MET A 121 -5.40 -12.60 13.51
C MET A 121 -5.04 -11.11 13.40
N ASP A 122 -5.99 -10.24 13.73
CA ASP A 122 -5.81 -8.80 13.61
C ASP A 122 -4.73 -8.29 14.58
N PRO A 123 -3.65 -7.66 14.07
CA PRO A 123 -2.58 -7.14 14.91
C PRO A 123 -3.06 -6.19 16.01
N SER A 124 -4.09 -5.38 15.73
CA SER A 124 -4.66 -4.44 16.70
C SER A 124 -5.35 -5.17 17.86
N LEU A 125 -5.96 -6.34 17.62
CA LEU A 125 -6.59 -7.15 18.67
C LEU A 125 -5.54 -7.89 19.52
N VAL A 126 -4.45 -8.34 18.90
CA VAL A 126 -3.35 -9.01 19.63
C VAL A 126 -2.68 -8.03 20.58
N ASN A 127 -2.41 -6.81 20.11
CA ASN A 127 -1.66 -5.82 20.87
C ASN A 127 -2.45 -5.23 22.06
N GLN A 128 -3.79 -5.32 22.04
CA GLN A 128 -4.65 -4.85 23.14
C GLN A 128 -4.47 -5.64 24.45
N ARG A 129 -3.87 -6.84 24.42
CA ARG A 129 -3.70 -7.68 25.61
C ARG A 129 -2.34 -7.55 26.30
N GLN A 130 -1.48 -6.62 25.86
CA GLN A 130 -0.12 -6.45 26.39
C GLN A 130 0.11 -5.14 27.17
N ILE A 131 -0.95 -4.40 27.50
CA ILE A 131 -0.89 -3.19 28.33
C ILE A 131 -1.81 -3.35 29.54
#